data_AF-A0A554V3W1-F1
#
_entry.id   AF-A0A554V3W1-F1
#
_cell.length_a   1.000
_cell.length_b   1.000
_cell.length_c   1.000
_cell.angle_alpha   90.00
_cell.angle_beta   90.00
_cell.angle_gamma   90.00
#
_symmetry.space_group_name_H-M   'P 1'
#
loop_
_entity.id
_entity.type
_entity.pdbx_description
1 polymer ?
#
loop_
_entity_poly.entity_id
_entity_poly.type
_entity_poly.pdbx_seq_one_letter_code
_entity_poly.pdbx_strand_id
1 'polypeptide(L)'
;MIPGNVRQRRGPLRILLVLTVAALLSGTAYGPARIADALGLHRMPPPPPESVGFLPDPRPIEIISPTARVIGLSKVVPNQALRLADGSMSPPDMLYLRAKAIELDKLSITQLRPGQSKFSLNNKGSGDQAALVGSPSPDSVVEIWVRPVSLKLCVTAQTLKTIIVNYAGVFGGRLDQVLQLLADAFTPFANGPLGPVGPCLPIQSLLPLIGVLIDYGVPLPAVLPVAGLDLNVYVLKVATSGPQTPSIVLPLGQLEVAPA
;
A
#
# COMPACT_ATOMS: atom_id res chain seq x y z
N MET A 1 -20.51 -43.74 -69.06
CA MET A 1 -19.32 -43.49 -68.23
C MET A 1 -18.93 -42.02 -68.35
N ILE A 2 -19.22 -41.22 -67.33
CA ILE A 2 -18.68 -39.87 -67.12
C ILE A 2 -18.50 -39.74 -65.60
N PRO A 3 -17.29 -39.53 -65.06
CA PRO A 3 -17.12 -39.38 -63.61
C PRO A 3 -17.40 -37.94 -63.18
N GLY A 4 -18.33 -37.77 -62.23
CA GLY A 4 -18.63 -36.50 -61.59
C GLY A 4 -17.60 -36.17 -60.49
N ASN A 5 -16.92 -35.04 -60.66
CA ASN A 5 -15.96 -34.48 -59.70
C ASN A 5 -16.67 -33.93 -58.45
N VAL A 6 -16.44 -34.54 -57.28
CA VAL A 6 -16.83 -33.99 -55.97
C VAL A 6 -15.74 -33.04 -55.48
N ARG A 7 -15.96 -31.72 -55.63
CA ARG A 7 -15.12 -30.70 -54.98
C ARG A 7 -15.44 -30.64 -53.49
N GLN A 8 -14.59 -31.26 -52.67
CA GLN A 8 -14.54 -31.03 -51.21
C GLN A 8 -14.11 -29.58 -50.93
N ARG A 9 -15.07 -28.70 -50.62
CA ARG A 9 -14.78 -27.39 -50.00
C ARG A 9 -14.41 -27.62 -48.53
N ARG A 10 -13.11 -27.61 -48.23
CA ARG A 10 -12.58 -27.47 -46.86
C ARG A 10 -12.35 -25.98 -46.57
N GLY A 11 -12.98 -25.47 -45.52
CA GLY A 11 -12.82 -24.10 -44.99
C GLY A 11 -14.19 -23.42 -44.84
N PRO A 12 -14.53 -22.77 -43.70
CA PRO A 12 -13.66 -22.04 -42.76
C PRO A 12 -13.81 -22.46 -41.28
N LEU A 13 -14.38 -23.63 -40.99
CA LEU A 13 -14.78 -24.01 -39.61
C LEU A 13 -13.61 -24.17 -38.63
N ARG A 14 -12.39 -24.48 -39.12
CA ARG A 14 -11.21 -24.67 -38.26
C ARG A 14 -10.58 -23.37 -37.76
N ILE A 15 -10.77 -22.25 -38.45
CA ILE A 15 -10.19 -20.96 -38.04
C ILE A 15 -11.03 -20.33 -36.91
N LEU A 16 -12.35 -20.50 -36.96
CA LEU A 16 -13.26 -19.97 -35.93
C LEU A 16 -13.09 -20.66 -34.57
N LEU A 17 -12.78 -21.96 -34.58
CA LEU A 17 -12.63 -22.79 -33.36
C LEU A 17 -11.31 -22.50 -32.61
N VAL A 18 -10.25 -22.13 -33.33
CA VAL A 18 -8.95 -21.78 -32.71
C VAL A 18 -9.00 -20.41 -32.04
N LEU A 19 -9.75 -19.45 -32.59
CA LEU A 19 -9.97 -18.13 -31.97
C LEU A 19 -10.81 -18.20 -30.69
N THR A 20 -11.82 -19.07 -30.64
CA THR A 20 -12.64 -19.25 -29.43
C THR A 20 -11.89 -19.95 -28.30
N VAL A 21 -11.02 -20.92 -28.62
CA VAL A 21 -10.19 -21.60 -27.61
C VAL A 21 -9.06 -20.69 -27.10
N ALA A 22 -8.46 -19.85 -27.95
CA ALA A 22 -7.46 -18.88 -27.50
C ALA A 22 -8.07 -17.82 -26.56
N ALA A 23 -9.29 -17.36 -26.84
CA ALA A 23 -10.02 -16.42 -25.98
C ALA A 23 -10.48 -17.05 -24.65
N LEU A 24 -10.86 -18.34 -24.66
CA LEU A 24 -11.20 -19.05 -23.42
C LEU A 24 -9.98 -19.37 -22.55
N LEU A 25 -8.83 -19.71 -23.15
CA LEU A 25 -7.61 -20.02 -22.39
C LEU A 25 -6.92 -18.79 -21.81
N SER A 26 -7.09 -17.62 -22.42
CA SER A 26 -6.63 -16.35 -21.83
C SER A 26 -7.56 -15.84 -20.72
N GLY A 27 -8.83 -16.26 -20.69
CA GLY A 27 -9.79 -15.90 -19.65
C GLY A 27 -9.72 -16.72 -18.35
N THR A 28 -9.01 -17.85 -18.32
CA THR A 28 -8.85 -18.65 -17.08
C THR A 28 -7.60 -18.28 -16.28
N ALA A 29 -6.61 -17.64 -16.90
CA ALA A 29 -5.45 -17.07 -16.21
C ALA A 29 -5.70 -15.62 -15.75
N TYR A 30 -6.51 -14.87 -16.50
CA TYR A 30 -6.89 -13.49 -16.18
C TYR A 30 -8.40 -13.47 -15.91
N GLY A 31 -8.76 -13.42 -14.62
CA GLY A 31 -10.17 -13.48 -14.20
C GLY A 31 -11.06 -12.45 -14.93
N PRO A 32 -12.37 -12.73 -15.06
CA PRO A 32 -13.31 -11.99 -15.92
C PRO A 32 -13.36 -10.48 -15.67
N ALA A 33 -13.00 -10.03 -14.46
CA ALA A 33 -12.88 -8.61 -14.12
C ALA A 33 -11.83 -7.86 -14.97
N ARG A 34 -10.73 -8.51 -15.37
CA ARG A 34 -9.62 -7.85 -16.10
C ARG A 34 -9.87 -7.71 -17.60
N ILE A 35 -10.71 -8.56 -18.18
CA ILE A 35 -11.14 -8.45 -19.59
C ILE A 35 -12.16 -7.30 -19.74
N ALA A 36 -13.04 -7.13 -18.76
CA ALA A 36 -14.00 -6.02 -18.74
C ALA A 36 -13.32 -4.65 -18.59
N ASP A 37 -12.23 -4.56 -17.81
CA ASP A 37 -11.39 -3.37 -17.68
C ASP A 37 -10.65 -3.02 -18.99
N ALA A 38 -10.12 -4.02 -19.69
CA ALA A 38 -9.47 -3.83 -20.99
C ALA A 38 -10.44 -3.31 -22.09
N LEU A 39 -11.75 -3.55 -21.92
CA LEU A 39 -12.81 -3.07 -22.80
C LEU A 39 -13.39 -1.71 -22.37
N GLY A 40 -12.91 -1.10 -21.29
CA GLY A 40 -13.34 0.22 -20.84
C GLY A 40 -14.79 0.30 -20.35
N LEU A 41 -15.43 -0.85 -20.06
CA LEU A 41 -16.88 -0.92 -19.82
C LEU A 41 -17.29 -0.61 -18.38
N HIS A 42 -16.38 -0.65 -17.40
CA HIS A 42 -16.71 -0.31 -16.02
C HIS A 42 -15.59 0.50 -15.35
N ARG A 43 -15.90 1.74 -14.96
CA ARG A 43 -15.24 2.31 -13.76
C ARG A 43 -15.73 1.46 -12.59
N MET A 44 -14.88 0.58 -12.06
CA MET A 44 -15.24 -0.12 -10.82
C MET A 44 -15.68 0.93 -9.79
N PRO A 45 -16.86 0.78 -9.16
CA PRO A 45 -17.24 1.63 -8.05
C PRO A 45 -16.12 1.58 -6.99
N PRO A 46 -15.83 2.70 -6.29
CA PRO A 46 -14.79 2.70 -5.29
C PRO A 46 -15.03 1.57 -4.28
N PRO A 47 -13.98 0.87 -3.84
CA PRO A 47 -14.13 -0.20 -2.87
C PRO A 47 -14.88 0.32 -1.64
N PRO A 48 -15.71 -0.51 -0.99
CA PRO A 48 -16.41 -0.09 0.22
C PRO A 48 -15.39 0.42 1.26
N PRO A 49 -15.76 1.42 2.08
CA PRO A 49 -14.87 1.93 3.11
C PRO A 49 -14.45 0.78 4.04
N GLU A 50 -13.15 0.68 4.34
CA GLU A 50 -12.67 -0.31 5.31
C GLU A 50 -13.28 -0.03 6.68
N SER A 51 -13.81 -1.07 7.32
CA SER A 51 -14.42 -0.95 8.63
C SER A 51 -13.44 -1.33 9.72
N VAL A 52 -13.34 -0.50 10.75
CA VAL A 52 -12.57 -0.80 11.94
C VAL A 52 -13.25 -1.88 12.79
N GLY A 53 -14.57 -2.05 12.69
CA GLY A 53 -15.30 -3.07 13.48
C GLY A 53 -15.44 -2.75 14.98
N PHE A 54 -14.90 -1.62 15.43
CA PHE A 54 -15.07 -1.05 16.77
C PHE A 54 -14.95 0.49 16.70
N LEU A 55 -15.31 1.18 17.78
CA LEU A 55 -15.17 2.64 17.90
C LEU A 55 -13.84 2.99 18.59
N PRO A 56 -12.88 3.65 17.90
CA PRO A 56 -11.57 4.00 18.47
C PRO A 56 -11.65 5.11 19.52
N ASP A 57 -10.68 5.17 20.43
CA ASP A 57 -10.51 6.34 21.33
C ASP A 57 -10.30 7.60 20.47
N PRO A 58 -10.94 8.74 20.80
CA PRO A 58 -10.74 9.98 20.06
C PRO A 58 -9.33 10.55 20.16
N ARG A 59 -8.52 10.11 21.13
CA ARG A 59 -7.14 10.56 21.31
C ARG A 59 -6.17 9.60 20.64
N PRO A 60 -5.46 10.05 19.58
CA PRO A 60 -4.48 9.21 18.93
C PRO A 60 -3.25 8.98 19.82
N ILE A 61 -2.50 7.94 19.47
CA ILE A 61 -1.17 7.69 20.00
C ILE A 61 -0.17 8.25 18.99
N GLU A 62 0.79 9.05 19.46
CA GLU A 62 1.86 9.58 18.62
C GLU A 62 2.95 8.51 18.47
N ILE A 63 3.33 8.21 17.24
CA ILE A 63 4.39 7.26 16.90
C ILE A 63 5.46 8.00 16.09
N ILE A 64 6.67 8.04 16.63
CA ILE A 64 7.82 8.71 16.01
C ILE A 64 8.94 7.70 15.78
N SER A 65 9.56 7.78 14.60
CA SER A 65 10.71 6.94 14.20
C SER A 65 11.55 7.70 13.17
N PRO A 66 12.85 7.98 13.42
CA PRO A 66 13.70 8.69 12.47
C PRO A 66 13.80 7.99 11.11
N THR A 67 13.86 6.67 11.13
CA THR A 67 13.83 5.80 9.95
C THR A 67 12.86 4.66 10.20
N ALA A 68 12.22 4.19 9.13
CA ALA A 68 11.34 3.04 9.18
C ALA A 68 11.38 2.27 7.86
N ARG A 69 10.92 1.03 7.87
CA ARG A 69 10.77 0.21 6.67
C ARG A 69 9.37 -0.37 6.66
N VAL A 70 8.57 -0.02 5.65
CA VAL A 70 7.27 -0.63 5.42
C VAL A 70 7.45 -1.84 4.53
N ILE A 71 7.09 -3.01 5.03
CA ILE A 71 7.33 -4.29 4.37
C ILE A 71 6.02 -4.84 3.82
N GLY A 72 5.98 -5.10 2.51
CA GLY A 72 4.82 -5.68 1.84
C GLY A 72 3.59 -4.78 1.88
N LEU A 73 3.75 -3.48 1.58
CA LEU A 73 2.62 -2.55 1.46
C LEU A 73 1.66 -3.04 0.37
N SER A 74 0.42 -3.33 0.77
CA SER A 74 -0.60 -3.93 -0.10
C SER A 74 -1.86 -3.08 -0.22
N LYS A 75 -2.05 -2.08 0.63
CA LYS A 75 -3.19 -1.15 0.52
C LYS A 75 -2.84 0.22 1.07
N VAL A 76 -3.28 1.26 0.37
CA VAL A 76 -3.24 2.65 0.82
C VAL A 76 -4.53 3.31 0.40
N VAL A 77 -5.30 3.82 1.37
CA VAL A 77 -6.56 4.53 1.10
C VAL A 77 -6.49 5.92 1.75
N PRO A 78 -6.47 7.00 0.95
CA PRO A 78 -6.50 8.34 1.48
C PRO A 78 -7.89 8.74 1.96
N ASN A 79 -7.93 9.77 2.82
CA ASN A 79 -9.15 10.40 3.33
C ASN A 79 -10.13 9.43 3.99
N GLN A 80 -9.60 8.43 4.70
CA GLN A 80 -10.42 7.45 5.36
C GLN A 80 -10.78 7.89 6.79
N ALA A 81 -11.71 8.84 6.87
CA ALA A 81 -12.25 9.29 8.15
C ALA A 81 -12.96 8.15 8.90
N LEU A 82 -12.83 8.15 10.22
CA LEU A 82 -13.40 7.18 11.14
C LEU A 82 -14.36 7.86 12.10
N ARG A 83 -15.38 7.12 12.53
CA ARG A 83 -16.19 7.52 13.68
C ARG A 83 -15.51 7.08 14.97
N LEU A 84 -15.36 8.00 15.91
CA LEU A 84 -14.67 7.80 17.19
C LEU A 84 -15.66 7.47 18.31
N ALA A 85 -15.15 6.99 19.44
CA ALA A 85 -15.92 6.56 20.60
C ALA A 85 -16.71 7.69 21.29
N ASP A 86 -16.27 8.94 21.14
CA ASP A 86 -17.01 10.12 21.61
C ASP A 86 -18.10 10.58 20.63
N GLY A 87 -18.29 9.85 19.53
CA GLY A 87 -19.25 10.16 18.48
C GLY A 87 -18.75 11.16 17.44
N SER A 88 -17.57 11.76 17.63
CA SER A 88 -16.94 12.66 16.66
C SER A 88 -16.38 11.88 15.45
N MET A 89 -16.01 12.62 14.41
CA MET A 89 -15.26 12.07 13.28
C MET A 89 -13.77 12.38 13.46
N SER A 90 -12.91 11.45 13.08
CA SER A 90 -11.48 11.69 12.96
C SER A 90 -11.18 12.81 11.94
N PRO A 91 -9.97 13.38 11.95
CA PRO A 91 -9.54 14.32 10.91
C PRO A 91 -9.76 13.77 9.48
N PRO A 92 -10.01 14.63 8.48
CA PRO A 92 -10.30 14.20 7.11
C PRO A 92 -9.07 13.71 6.34
N ASP A 93 -7.86 14.04 6.80
CA ASP A 93 -6.56 13.67 6.20
C ASP A 93 -6.02 12.29 6.67
N MET A 94 -6.92 11.44 7.17
CA MET A 94 -6.58 10.09 7.62
C MET A 94 -6.20 9.18 6.45
N LEU A 95 -5.13 8.43 6.65
CA LEU A 95 -4.68 7.37 5.77
C LEU A 95 -4.95 6.02 6.42
N TYR A 96 -5.48 5.09 5.63
CA TYR A 96 -5.41 3.68 5.95
C TYR A 96 -4.30 3.01 5.16
N LEU A 97 -3.48 2.25 5.87
CA LEU A 97 -2.38 1.49 5.28
C LEU A 97 -2.53 0.03 5.69
N ARG A 98 -2.30 -0.87 4.74
CA ARG A 98 -2.17 -2.31 4.98
C ARG A 98 -0.82 -2.78 4.50
N ALA A 99 -0.06 -3.41 5.37
CA ALA A 99 1.26 -3.97 5.09
C ALA A 99 1.43 -5.32 5.81
N LYS A 100 2.55 -6.01 5.56
CA LYS A 100 2.89 -7.24 6.31
C LYS A 100 3.56 -6.92 7.64
N ALA A 101 4.49 -5.97 7.60
CA ALA A 101 5.22 -5.51 8.76
C ALA A 101 5.69 -4.07 8.62
N ILE A 102 6.01 -3.46 9.76
CA ILE A 102 6.65 -2.15 9.85
C ILE A 102 7.84 -2.28 10.81
N GLU A 103 9.03 -2.00 10.33
CA GLU A 103 10.24 -1.88 11.16
C GLU A 103 10.49 -0.40 11.49
N LEU A 104 10.77 -0.10 12.75
CA LEU A 104 10.86 1.26 13.28
C LEU A 104 12.17 1.40 14.08
N ASP A 105 13.13 2.15 13.55
CA ASP A 105 14.37 2.44 14.25
C ASP A 105 14.12 3.51 15.31
N LYS A 106 14.66 3.33 16.52
CA LYS A 106 14.56 4.34 17.60
C LYS A 106 13.12 4.80 17.87
N LEU A 107 12.18 3.85 17.82
CA LEU A 107 10.76 4.09 18.01
C LEU A 107 10.45 4.79 19.33
N SER A 108 9.58 5.79 19.28
CA SER A 108 8.93 6.41 20.43
C SER A 108 7.43 6.36 20.23
N ILE A 109 6.71 5.74 21.16
CA ILE A 109 5.25 5.71 21.22
C ILE A 109 4.82 6.54 22.42
N THR A 110 4.11 7.63 22.19
CA THR A 110 3.66 8.54 23.24
C THR A 110 2.15 8.59 23.27
N GLN A 111 1.56 8.34 24.44
CA GLN A 111 0.17 8.66 24.70
C GLN A 111 0.09 9.98 25.48
N LEU A 112 -0.38 11.04 24.82
CA LEU A 112 -0.64 12.33 25.46
C LEU A 112 -2.09 12.38 25.91
N ARG A 113 -2.31 12.39 27.23
CA ARG A 113 -3.62 12.65 27.83
C ARG A 113 -3.54 13.94 28.63
N PRO A 114 -4.24 15.01 28.21
CA PRO A 114 -4.28 16.26 28.97
C PRO A 114 -4.70 16.01 30.43
N GLY A 115 -3.92 16.53 31.38
CA GLY A 115 -4.17 16.36 32.82
C GLY A 115 -3.84 14.97 33.39
N GLN A 116 -3.13 14.12 32.64
CA GLN A 116 -2.64 12.82 33.11
C GLN A 116 -1.14 12.68 32.83
N SER A 117 -0.50 11.76 33.56
CA SER A 117 0.90 11.40 33.33
C SER A 117 1.14 11.02 31.88
N LYS A 118 2.27 11.46 31.31
CA LYS A 118 2.70 11.07 29.98
C LYS A 118 3.29 9.67 30.04
N PHE A 119 2.71 8.76 29.25
CA PHE A 119 3.24 7.41 29.06
C PHE A 119 3.99 7.35 27.74
N SER A 120 5.26 6.96 27.78
CA SER A 120 6.10 6.78 26.60
C SER A 120 6.70 5.38 26.59
N LEU A 121 6.54 4.67 25.47
CA LEU A 121 7.17 3.39 25.21
C LEU A 121 8.20 3.57 24.10
N ASN A 122 9.47 3.40 24.45
CA ASN A 122 10.59 3.68 23.57
C ASN A 122 11.30 2.38 23.20
N ASN A 123 11.70 2.19 21.94
CA ASN A 123 12.70 1.19 21.56
C ASN A 123 13.95 1.92 21.10
N LYS A 124 15.06 1.79 21.82
CA LYS A 124 16.31 2.50 21.48
C LYS A 124 17.11 1.83 20.36
N GLY A 125 16.70 0.65 19.92
CA GLY A 125 17.40 -0.14 18.91
C GLY A 125 17.16 0.32 17.47
N SER A 126 18.04 -0.13 16.59
CA SER A 126 18.01 0.12 15.15
C SER A 126 18.53 -1.09 14.38
N GLY A 127 18.22 -1.19 13.08
CA GLY A 127 18.64 -2.32 12.25
C GLY A 127 18.07 -3.63 12.80
N ASP A 128 18.91 -4.60 13.13
CA ASP A 128 18.49 -5.89 13.70
C ASP A 128 17.83 -5.77 15.10
N GLN A 129 17.95 -4.61 15.74
CA GLN A 129 17.30 -4.28 17.02
C GLN A 129 16.15 -3.27 16.86
N ALA A 130 15.75 -2.97 15.63
CA ALA A 130 14.59 -2.12 15.38
C ALA A 130 13.33 -2.71 16.00
N ALA A 131 12.38 -1.84 16.34
CA ALA A 131 11.06 -2.30 16.73
C ALA A 131 10.36 -2.89 15.51
N LEU A 132 9.61 -3.98 15.71
CA LEU A 132 8.88 -4.66 14.64
C LEU A 132 7.40 -4.74 14.99
N VAL A 133 6.55 -4.26 14.10
CA VAL A 133 5.09 -4.44 14.16
C VAL A 133 4.69 -5.43 13.06
N GLY A 134 4.03 -6.52 13.43
CA GLY A 134 3.74 -7.65 12.54
C GLY A 134 4.96 -8.55 12.32
N SER A 135 5.01 -9.21 11.17
CA SER A 135 6.17 -10.01 10.75
C SER A 135 6.30 -10.03 9.21
N PRO A 136 7.49 -10.31 8.66
CA PRO A 136 7.66 -10.45 7.20
C PRO A 136 6.95 -11.68 6.59
N SER A 137 6.33 -12.53 7.42
CA SER A 137 5.58 -13.71 6.99
C SER A 137 4.45 -13.34 6.02
N PRO A 138 4.16 -14.18 5.00
CA PRO A 138 3.05 -13.94 4.07
C PRO A 138 1.68 -13.81 4.72
N ASP A 139 1.46 -14.45 5.87
CA ASP A 139 0.17 -14.43 6.57
C ASP A 139 0.03 -13.26 7.56
N SER A 140 1.08 -12.45 7.71
CA SER A 140 1.07 -11.30 8.59
C SER A 140 0.31 -10.14 7.94
N VAL A 141 -0.55 -9.50 8.72
CA VAL A 141 -1.30 -8.33 8.30
C VAL A 141 -1.23 -7.27 9.38
N VAL A 142 -0.70 -6.10 9.02
CA VAL A 142 -0.74 -4.87 9.81
C VAL A 142 -1.70 -3.92 9.10
N GLU A 143 -2.76 -3.54 9.77
CA GLU A 143 -3.71 -2.52 9.32
C GLU A 143 -3.65 -1.33 10.27
N ILE A 144 -3.48 -0.14 9.71
CA ILE A 144 -3.28 1.06 10.52
C ILE A 144 -4.06 2.23 9.92
N TRP A 145 -4.79 2.95 10.78
CA TRP A 145 -5.45 4.20 10.46
C TRP A 145 -4.71 5.33 11.17
N VAL A 146 -4.10 6.20 10.36
CA VAL A 146 -3.17 7.22 10.85
C VAL A 146 -3.41 8.56 10.20
N ARG A 147 -3.13 9.62 10.94
CA ARG A 147 -2.90 10.94 10.39
C ARG A 147 -1.39 11.18 10.33
N PRO A 148 -0.78 11.23 9.13
CA PRO A 148 0.65 11.50 9.00
C PRO A 148 0.95 12.98 9.32
N VAL A 149 1.79 13.22 10.31
CA VAL A 149 2.37 14.55 10.57
C VAL A 149 3.59 14.73 9.68
N SER A 150 4.47 13.74 9.67
CA SER A 150 5.57 13.60 8.71
C SER A 150 5.71 12.14 8.31
N LEU A 151 5.69 11.87 7.01
CA LEU A 151 5.96 10.53 6.49
C LEU A 151 6.55 10.67 5.09
N LYS A 152 7.85 10.40 4.95
CA LYS A 152 8.54 10.51 3.66
C LYS A 152 8.94 9.14 3.16
N LEU A 153 8.49 8.75 1.98
CA LEU A 153 8.89 7.52 1.31
C LEU A 153 10.14 7.76 0.49
N CYS A 154 11.19 6.99 0.77
CA CYS A 154 12.47 7.06 0.08
C CYS A 154 12.47 6.08 -1.10
N VAL A 155 11.80 6.49 -2.18
CA VAL A 155 11.73 5.75 -3.44
C VAL A 155 12.09 6.66 -4.60
N THR A 156 12.82 6.13 -5.58
CA THR A 156 13.24 6.93 -6.75
C THR A 156 12.20 6.88 -7.87
N ALA A 157 12.16 7.95 -8.67
CA ALA A 157 11.36 7.98 -9.89
C ALA A 157 11.72 6.82 -10.83
N GLN A 158 13.01 6.48 -10.92
CA GLN A 158 13.49 5.40 -11.76
C GLN A 158 12.97 4.04 -11.30
N THR A 159 12.98 3.76 -9.99
CA THR A 159 12.42 2.53 -9.41
C THR A 159 10.95 2.37 -9.79
N LEU A 160 10.15 3.42 -9.58
CA LEU A 160 8.72 3.39 -9.90
C LEU A 160 8.47 3.32 -11.42
N LYS A 161 9.26 4.05 -12.23
CA LYS A 161 9.19 3.97 -13.69
C LYS A 161 9.46 2.56 -14.19
N THR A 162 10.52 1.90 -13.70
CA THR A 162 10.84 0.52 -14.08
C THR A 162 9.69 -0.41 -13.74
N ILE A 163 9.09 -0.28 -12.55
CA ILE A 163 7.90 -1.06 -12.17
C ILE A 163 6.73 -0.78 -13.13
N ILE A 164 6.38 0.49 -13.38
CA ILE A 164 5.28 0.87 -14.27
C ILE A 164 5.47 0.28 -15.67
N VAL A 165 6.66 0.39 -16.25
CA VAL A 165 6.97 -0.11 -17.60
C VAL A 165 6.94 -1.64 -17.65
N ASN A 166 7.47 -2.33 -16.63
CA ASN A 166 7.43 -3.80 -16.57
C ASN A 166 5.99 -4.34 -16.49
N TYR A 167 5.07 -3.55 -15.94
CA TYR A 167 3.65 -3.87 -15.82
C TYR A 167 2.76 -3.07 -16.79
N ALA A 168 3.35 -2.51 -17.87
CA ALA A 168 2.64 -1.64 -18.82
C ALA A 168 1.36 -2.27 -19.38
N GLY A 169 1.38 -3.58 -19.64
CA GLY A 169 0.21 -4.32 -20.15
C GLY A 169 -1.01 -4.29 -19.21
N VAL A 170 -0.81 -4.06 -17.91
CA VAL A 170 -1.91 -3.97 -16.93
C VAL A 170 -2.62 -2.61 -17.00
N PHE A 171 -1.92 -1.56 -17.43
CA PHE A 171 -2.48 -0.22 -17.56
C PHE A 171 -3.16 0.04 -18.90
N GLY A 172 -2.82 -0.72 -19.94
CA GLY A 172 -3.38 -0.56 -21.29
C GLY A 172 -3.24 0.90 -21.79
N GLY A 173 -4.33 1.48 -22.28
CA GLY A 173 -4.37 2.88 -22.75
C GLY A 173 -4.17 3.95 -21.67
N ARG A 174 -4.06 3.59 -20.39
CA ARG A 174 -3.83 4.53 -19.29
C ARG A 174 -2.35 4.70 -18.92
N LEU A 175 -1.43 4.00 -19.58
CA LEU A 175 -0.01 4.04 -19.26
C LEU A 175 0.54 5.48 -19.21
N ASP A 176 0.19 6.31 -20.19
CA ASP A 176 0.63 7.72 -20.25
C ASP A 176 0.10 8.53 -19.06
N GLN A 177 -1.13 8.28 -18.61
CA GLN A 177 -1.68 8.92 -17.41
C GLN A 177 -0.90 8.51 -16.16
N VAL A 178 -0.52 7.24 -16.03
CA VAL A 178 0.26 6.74 -14.89
C VAL A 178 1.68 7.32 -14.91
N LEU A 179 2.30 7.42 -16.09
CA LEU A 179 3.60 8.09 -16.26
C LEU A 179 3.52 9.59 -15.97
N GLN A 180 2.39 10.24 -16.27
CA GLN A 180 2.15 11.63 -15.89
C GLN A 180 2.05 11.77 -14.37
N LEU A 181 1.31 10.90 -13.67
CA LEU A 181 1.25 10.92 -12.20
C LEU A 181 2.65 10.75 -11.57
N LEU A 182 3.50 9.89 -12.16
CA LEU A 182 4.89 9.77 -11.76
C LEU A 182 5.65 11.08 -11.99
N ALA A 183 5.52 11.69 -13.17
CA ALA A 183 6.17 12.96 -13.45
C ALA A 183 5.72 14.04 -12.47
N ASP A 184 4.42 14.19 -12.22
CA ASP A 184 3.85 15.20 -11.33
C ASP A 184 4.36 15.05 -9.90
N ALA A 185 4.50 13.82 -9.40
CA ALA A 185 5.00 13.55 -8.04
C ALA A 185 6.49 13.95 -7.86
N PHE A 186 7.32 13.81 -8.89
CA PHE A 186 8.77 14.03 -8.80
C PHE A 186 9.24 15.35 -9.41
N THR A 187 8.46 15.99 -10.29
CA THR A 187 8.83 17.26 -10.96
C THR A 187 9.22 18.38 -9.98
N PRO A 188 8.51 18.61 -8.86
CA PRO A 188 8.88 19.65 -7.89
C PRO A 188 10.26 19.42 -7.24
N PHE A 189 10.82 18.21 -7.36
CA PHE A 189 12.02 17.76 -6.66
C PHE A 189 13.21 17.49 -7.59
N ALA A 190 13.02 17.61 -8.91
CA ALA A 190 14.04 17.29 -9.91
C ALA A 190 15.32 18.14 -9.81
N ASN A 191 15.20 19.37 -9.28
CA ASN A 191 16.32 20.31 -9.10
C ASN A 191 16.58 20.64 -7.61
N GLY A 192 16.07 19.83 -6.69
CA GLY A 192 16.13 20.08 -5.25
C GLY A 192 17.42 19.59 -4.58
N PRO A 193 17.68 19.98 -3.31
CA PRO A 193 18.89 19.64 -2.53
C PRO A 193 19.04 18.16 -2.12
N LEU A 194 18.30 17.23 -2.76
CA LEU A 194 18.11 15.83 -2.35
C LEU A 194 19.22 14.87 -2.83
N GLY A 195 20.48 15.33 -2.80
CA GLY A 195 21.64 14.44 -2.90
C GLY A 195 21.80 13.53 -1.68
N PRO A 196 22.96 12.89 -1.53
CA PRO A 196 23.30 11.46 -1.63
C PRO A 196 22.35 10.37 -1.05
N VAL A 197 21.16 10.68 -0.54
CA VAL A 197 20.23 9.70 0.09
C VAL A 197 19.00 9.35 -0.78
N GLY A 198 18.89 9.97 -1.98
CA GLY A 198 17.72 9.85 -2.86
C GLY A 198 16.54 10.70 -2.38
N PRO A 199 15.58 11.07 -3.24
CA PRO A 199 14.52 12.01 -2.87
C PRO A 199 13.47 11.28 -2.03
N CYS A 200 13.59 11.33 -0.70
CA CYS A 200 12.48 10.94 0.17
C CYS A 200 11.35 11.98 0.02
N LEU A 201 10.22 11.55 -0.53
CA LEU A 201 9.08 12.43 -0.83
C LEU A 201 7.99 12.25 0.22
N PRO A 202 7.27 13.33 0.62
CA PRO A 202 6.07 13.20 1.44
C PRO A 202 5.10 12.20 0.82
N ILE A 203 4.55 11.29 1.62
CA ILE A 203 3.64 10.25 1.14
C ILE A 203 2.48 10.86 0.35
N GLN A 204 1.99 12.03 0.75
CA GLN A 204 0.85 12.72 0.14
C GLN A 204 1.06 12.99 -1.36
N SER A 205 2.27 13.35 -1.76
CA SER A 205 2.64 13.57 -3.16
C SER A 205 2.64 12.26 -3.97
N LEU A 206 2.83 11.12 -3.30
CA LEU A 206 2.88 9.80 -3.92
C LEU A 206 1.56 9.04 -3.86
N LEU A 207 0.59 9.46 -3.03
CA LEU A 207 -0.68 8.75 -2.83
C LEU A 207 -1.44 8.45 -4.13
N PRO A 208 -1.61 9.40 -5.09
CA PRO A 208 -2.33 9.11 -6.32
C PRO A 208 -1.65 8.02 -7.15
N LEU A 209 -0.32 8.05 -7.23
CA LEU A 209 0.45 7.05 -7.95
C LEU A 209 0.41 5.69 -7.24
N ILE A 210 0.72 5.66 -5.94
CA ILE A 210 0.76 4.42 -5.14
C ILE A 210 -0.60 3.73 -5.13
N GLY A 211 -1.69 4.50 -4.97
CA GLY A 211 -3.05 3.97 -5.01
C GLY A 211 -3.34 3.28 -6.34
N VAL A 212 -3.03 3.94 -7.46
CA VAL A 212 -3.21 3.34 -8.80
C VAL A 212 -2.36 2.08 -8.98
N LEU A 213 -1.10 2.08 -8.55
CA LEU A 213 -0.25 0.88 -8.66
C LEU A 213 -0.86 -0.31 -7.89
N ILE A 214 -1.30 -0.07 -6.66
CA ILE A 214 -1.91 -1.10 -5.81
C ILE A 214 -3.23 -1.60 -6.40
N ASP A 215 -4.11 -0.69 -6.82
CA ASP A 215 -5.45 -1.04 -7.34
C ASP A 215 -5.37 -1.88 -8.62
N TYR A 216 -4.37 -1.62 -9.47
CA TYR A 216 -4.09 -2.41 -10.66
C TYR A 216 -3.31 -3.71 -10.37
N GLY A 217 -2.97 -3.98 -9.11
CA GLY A 217 -2.22 -5.16 -8.68
C GLY A 217 -0.76 -5.16 -9.14
N VAL A 218 -0.18 -3.97 -9.36
CA VAL A 218 1.23 -3.81 -9.65
C VAL A 218 2.01 -3.85 -8.33
N PRO A 219 2.96 -4.78 -8.16
CA PRO A 219 3.70 -4.90 -6.92
C PRO A 219 4.60 -3.69 -6.72
N LEU A 220 4.50 -3.09 -5.53
CA LEU A 220 5.48 -2.13 -5.05
C LEU A 220 6.77 -2.85 -4.63
N PRO A 221 7.89 -2.12 -4.45
CA PRO A 221 9.07 -2.69 -3.80
C PRO A 221 8.67 -3.39 -2.49
N ALA A 222 9.19 -4.60 -2.28
CA ALA A 222 8.85 -5.41 -1.11
C ALA A 222 9.15 -4.69 0.22
N VAL A 223 10.11 -3.77 0.18
CA VAL A 223 10.49 -2.90 1.29
C VAL A 223 10.47 -1.47 0.79
N LEU A 224 9.71 -0.62 1.47
CA LEU A 224 9.66 0.82 1.25
C LEU A 224 10.35 1.52 2.41
N PRO A 225 11.55 2.09 2.22
CA PRO A 225 12.21 2.86 3.26
C PRO A 225 11.47 4.17 3.49
N VAL A 226 11.43 4.58 4.76
CA VAL A 226 10.75 5.77 5.25
C VAL A 226 11.75 6.59 6.06
N ALA A 227 11.69 7.92 5.90
CA ALA A 227 12.44 8.87 6.71
C ALA A 227 11.51 9.83 7.46
N GLY A 228 11.87 10.15 8.71
CA GLY A 228 11.18 11.10 9.57
C GLY A 228 9.72 10.73 9.78
N LEU A 229 9.45 9.50 10.20
CA LEU A 229 8.10 9.02 10.50
C LEU A 229 7.60 9.67 11.79
N ASP A 230 6.45 10.32 11.68
CA ASP A 230 5.68 10.94 12.76
C ASP A 230 4.20 10.79 12.40
N LEU A 231 3.52 9.92 13.14
CA LEU A 231 2.15 9.49 12.88
C LEU A 231 1.30 9.65 14.13
N ASN A 232 0.12 10.23 13.97
CA ASN A 232 -0.96 10.12 14.94
C ASN A 232 -1.81 8.89 14.60
N VAL A 233 -1.68 7.84 15.39
CA VAL A 233 -2.33 6.55 15.16
C VAL A 233 -3.62 6.46 15.96
N TYR A 234 -4.74 6.27 15.26
CA TYR A 234 -6.05 6.06 15.88
C TYR A 234 -6.38 4.59 16.04
N VAL A 235 -5.95 3.77 15.08
CA VAL A 235 -6.21 2.33 15.08
C VAL A 235 -4.97 1.61 14.57
N LEU A 236 -4.59 0.56 15.28
CA LEU A 236 -3.61 -0.43 14.85
C LEU A 236 -4.20 -1.82 15.08
N LYS A 237 -4.31 -2.61 14.01
CA LYS A 237 -4.63 -4.03 14.06
C LYS A 237 -3.46 -4.82 13.52
N VAL A 238 -3.10 -5.89 14.20
CA VAL A 238 -2.03 -6.78 13.78
C VAL A 238 -2.51 -8.21 13.91
N ALA A 239 -2.48 -8.94 12.81
CA ALA A 239 -2.73 -10.37 12.75
C ALA A 239 -1.46 -11.08 12.30
N THR A 240 -1.05 -12.10 13.05
CA THR A 240 0.10 -12.97 12.75
C THR A 240 -0.39 -14.42 12.80
N SER A 241 0.16 -15.30 11.95
CA SER A 241 -0.34 -16.68 11.81
C SER A 241 0.08 -17.66 12.92
N GLY A 242 0.87 -17.21 13.90
CA GLY A 242 1.36 -18.06 14.99
C GLY A 242 0.82 -17.63 16.36
N PRO A 243 0.32 -18.55 17.20
CA PRO A 243 -0.16 -18.26 18.55
C PRO A 243 0.93 -17.73 19.50
N GLN A 244 2.20 -17.80 19.09
CA GLN A 244 3.35 -17.28 19.84
C GLN A 244 4.09 -16.15 19.11
N THR A 245 3.60 -15.68 17.96
CA THR A 245 4.26 -14.60 17.23
C THR A 245 3.78 -13.25 17.77
N PRO A 246 4.58 -12.54 18.57
CA PRO A 246 4.16 -11.26 19.13
C PRO A 246 3.79 -10.28 18.01
N SER A 247 2.66 -9.59 18.18
CA SER A 247 2.20 -8.57 17.24
C SER A 247 3.14 -7.36 17.18
N ILE A 248 3.84 -7.08 18.28
CA ILE A 248 4.82 -5.99 18.40
C ILE A 248 6.03 -6.52 19.17
N VAL A 249 7.23 -6.31 18.63
CA VAL A 249 8.52 -6.67 19.24
C VAL A 249 9.32 -5.40 19.46
N LEU A 250 9.79 -5.20 20.70
CA LEU A 250 10.61 -4.07 21.11
C LEU A 250 11.90 -4.59 21.77
N PRO A 251 12.93 -4.95 20.97
CA PRO A 251 14.11 -5.63 21.49
C PRO A 251 14.83 -4.85 22.60
N LEU A 252 14.82 -3.52 22.53
CA LEU A 252 15.37 -2.59 23.51
C LEU A 252 14.28 -1.66 24.04
N GLY A 253 13.11 -2.25 24.34
CA GLY A 253 11.94 -1.56 24.89
C GLY A 253 12.19 -0.96 26.28
N GLN A 254 11.79 0.29 26.48
CA GLN A 254 11.83 1.01 27.75
C GLN A 254 10.50 1.72 27.97
N LEU A 255 9.93 1.56 29.15
CA LEU A 255 8.74 2.27 29.59
C LEU A 255 9.16 3.48 30.41
N GLU A 256 8.71 4.66 30.01
CA GLU A 256 8.94 5.92 30.71
C GLU A 256 7.59 6.53 31.11
N VAL A 257 7.48 6.91 32.38
CA VAL A 257 6.31 7.59 32.94
C VAL A 257 6.77 8.93 33.48
N ALA A 258 6.30 10.01 32.87
CA ALA A 258 6.55 11.36 33.38
C ALA A 258 5.31 11.87 34.13
N PRO A 259 5.48 12.49 35.31
CA PRO A 259 4.36 13.08 36.04
C PRO A 259 3.69 14.20 35.24
N ALA A 260 2.40 14.40 35.50
CA ALA A 260 1.57 15.45 34.90
C ALA A 260 2.00 16.86 35.35
#